data_AF-A0A6B3I586-F1
#
_entry.id   AF-A0A6B3I586-F1
#
_cell.length_a   1.000
_cell.length_b   1.000
_cell.length_c   1.000
_cell.angle_alpha   90.00
_cell.angle_beta   90.00
_cell.angle_gamma   90.00
#
_symmetry.space_group_name_H-M   'P 1'
#
loop_
_entity.id
_entity.type
_entity.pdbx_description
1 polymer ?
#
loop_
_entity_poly.entity_id
_entity_poly.type
_entity_poly.pdbx_seq_one_letter_code
_entity_poly.pdbx_strand_id
1 'polypeptide(L)'
;RERITPEQVGLVRGRRRRTPGLRREEVAQLSAVGVTWYTWLEQARDIQVSAQVLDALARALLLDPSERAHLFALSEAPDPAPGTECP
;
A
#
# COMPACT_ATOMS: atom_id res chain seq x y z
N ARG A 1 3.10 -5.23 4.74
CA ARG A 1 1.65 -5.49 4.97
C ARG A 1 1.34 -6.46 6.12
N GLU A 2 2.18 -7.47 6.41
CA GLU A 2 1.87 -8.47 7.46
C GLU A 2 1.86 -7.90 8.88
N ARG A 3 2.57 -6.79 9.09
CA ARG A 3 2.66 -6.07 10.38
C ARG A 3 1.49 -5.13 10.64
N ILE A 4 0.69 -4.81 9.61
CA ILE A 4 -0.38 -3.82 9.70
C ILE A 4 -1.68 -4.57 9.95
N THR A 5 -2.33 -4.27 11.06
CA THR A 5 -3.64 -4.84 11.36
C THR A 5 -4.72 -4.09 10.58
N PRO A 6 -5.82 -4.77 10.21
CA PRO A 6 -6.97 -4.12 9.58
C PRO A 6 -7.44 -2.87 10.35
N GLU A 7 -7.44 -2.94 11.67
CA GLU A 7 -7.89 -1.86 12.54
C GLU A 7 -7.04 -0.59 12.43
N GLN A 8 -5.73 -0.72 12.19
CA GLN A 8 -4.82 0.43 12.02
C GLN A 8 -5.16 1.28 10.79
N VAL A 9 -5.86 0.70 9.81
CA VAL A 9 -6.27 1.38 8.57
C VAL A 9 -7.79 1.51 8.47
N GLY A 10 -8.48 1.44 9.62
CA GLY A 10 -9.94 1.65 9.72
C GLY A 10 -10.80 0.50 9.22
N LEU A 11 -10.24 -0.69 8.98
CA LEU A 11 -10.98 -1.87 8.57
C LEU A 11 -11.41 -2.71 9.79
N VAL A 12 -12.62 -3.28 9.71
CA VAL A 12 -13.13 -4.19 10.74
C VAL A 12 -12.49 -5.56 10.61
N ARG A 13 -11.95 -6.10 11.71
CA ARG A 13 -11.40 -7.45 11.75
C ARG A 13 -12.50 -8.50 11.65
N GLY A 14 -12.66 -9.09 10.46
CA GLY A 14 -13.61 -10.18 10.21
C GLY A 14 -13.36 -11.44 11.08
N ARG A 15 -14.44 -12.20 11.37
CA ARG A 15 -14.46 -13.32 12.33
C ARG A 15 -13.54 -14.51 12.04
N ARG A 16 -13.13 -14.76 10.79
CA ARG A 16 -12.22 -15.86 10.41
C ARG A 16 -11.10 -15.33 9.50
N ARG A 17 -9.94 -15.07 10.08
CA ARG A 17 -8.72 -14.69 9.36
C ARG A 17 -7.63 -15.74 9.59
N ARG A 18 -6.93 -16.11 8.51
CA ARG A 18 -5.71 -16.92 8.55
C ARG A 18 -4.46 -16.06 8.67
N THR A 19 -4.51 -14.85 8.11
CA THR A 19 -3.41 -13.88 8.13
C THR A 19 -3.62 -12.86 9.25
N PRO A 20 -2.61 -12.56 10.08
CA PRO A 20 -2.73 -11.59 11.16
C PRO A 20 -2.82 -10.14 10.65
N GLY A 21 -2.21 -9.82 9.51
CA GLY A 21 -2.21 -8.48 8.91
C GLY A 21 -3.18 -8.30 7.74
N LEU A 22 -2.95 -7.25 6.95
CA LEU A 22 -3.75 -6.93 5.76
C LEU A 22 -3.66 -8.02 4.69
N ARG A 23 -4.82 -8.38 4.15
CA ARG A 23 -4.95 -9.24 2.97
C ARG A 23 -4.65 -8.44 1.71
N ARG A 24 -4.34 -9.16 0.63
CA ARG A 24 -4.15 -8.58 -0.69
C ARG A 24 -5.34 -7.73 -1.14
N GLU A 25 -6.55 -8.25 -0.96
CA GLU A 25 -7.80 -7.59 -1.34
C GLU A 25 -8.00 -6.26 -0.58
N GLU A 26 -7.58 -6.22 0.68
CA GLU A 26 -7.71 -5.04 1.53
C GLU A 26 -6.73 -3.94 1.13
N VAL A 27 -5.46 -4.30 0.86
CA VAL A 27 -4.48 -3.34 0.35
C VAL A 27 -4.93 -2.78 -1.00
N ALA A 28 -5.43 -3.64 -1.88
CA ALA A 28 -5.96 -3.24 -3.18
C ALA A 28 -7.14 -2.27 -3.02
N GLN A 29 -8.09 -2.58 -2.13
CA GLN A 29 -9.21 -1.71 -1.79
C GLN A 29 -8.75 -0.35 -1.25
N LEU A 30 -7.86 -0.35 -0.25
CA LEU A 30 -7.35 0.88 0.38
C LEU A 30 -6.57 1.75 -0.61
N SER A 31 -5.93 1.14 -1.60
CA SER A 31 -5.16 1.83 -2.63
C SER A 31 -5.97 2.17 -3.88
N ALA A 32 -7.28 1.90 -3.87
CA ALA A 32 -8.19 2.08 -5.01
C ALA A 32 -7.73 1.38 -6.31
N VAL A 33 -7.09 0.22 -6.19
CA VAL A 33 -6.63 -0.61 -7.33
C VAL A 33 -7.32 -1.97 -7.35
N GLY A 34 -7.30 -2.63 -8.51
CA GLY A 34 -7.77 -4.01 -8.62
C GLY A 34 -6.84 -4.99 -7.90
N VAL A 35 -7.39 -6.07 -7.33
CA VAL A 35 -6.63 -7.15 -6.66
C VAL A 35 -5.60 -7.79 -7.60
N THR A 36 -5.99 -8.00 -8.86
CA THR A 36 -5.10 -8.53 -9.90
C THR A 36 -3.94 -7.58 -10.18
N TRP A 37 -4.22 -6.27 -10.26
CA TRP A 37 -3.18 -5.25 -10.46
C TRP A 37 -2.19 -5.26 -9.31
N TYR A 38 -2.68 -5.30 -8.06
CA TYR A 38 -1.80 -5.39 -6.89
C TYR A 38 -1.01 -6.70 -6.85
N THR A 39 -1.56 -7.81 -7.37
CA THR A 39 -0.81 -9.07 -7.54
C THR A 39 0.34 -8.91 -8.53
N TRP A 40 0.15 -8.18 -9.63
CA TRP A 40 1.23 -7.91 -10.59
C TRP A 40 2.32 -7.04 -10.01
N LEU A 41 1.95 -6.04 -9.19
CA LEU A 41 2.90 -5.24 -8.43
C LEU A 41 3.77 -6.12 -7.52
N GLU A 42 3.17 -7.05 -6.76
CA GLU A 42 3.91 -7.98 -5.90
C GLU A 42 4.84 -8.92 -6.67
N GLN A 43 4.49 -9.26 -7.91
CA GLN A 43 5.28 -10.11 -8.79
C GLN A 43 6.39 -9.35 -9.53
N ALA A 44 6.55 -8.05 -9.27
CA ALA A 44 7.47 -7.17 -10.00
C ALA A 44 7.30 -7.26 -11.52
N ARG A 45 6.06 -7.38 -11.99
CA ARG A 45 5.77 -7.28 -13.42
C ARG A 45 5.95 -5.84 -13.89
N ASP A 46 6.28 -5.69 -15.16
CA ASP A 46 6.29 -4.38 -15.81
C ASP A 46 4.84 -3.84 -15.90
N ILE A 47 4.53 -2.88 -15.03
CA ILE A 47 3.24 -2.19 -14.96
C ILE A 47 3.49 -0.70 -14.78
N GLN A 48 2.66 0.11 -15.43
CA GLN A 48 2.68 1.56 -15.20
C GLN A 48 1.93 1.86 -13.91
N VAL A 49 2.59 2.59 -13.01
CA VAL A 49 2.02 3.04 -11.73
C VAL A 49 2.02 4.56 -11.67
N SER A 50 0.90 5.16 -11.25
CA SER A 50 0.82 6.61 -11.10
C SER A 50 1.28 7.03 -9.70
N ALA A 51 1.75 8.27 -9.57
CA ALA A 51 2.10 8.86 -8.27
C ALA A 51 0.94 8.82 -7.27
N GLN A 52 -0.32 8.89 -7.74
CA GLN A 52 -1.50 8.77 -6.89
C GLN A 52 -1.67 7.35 -6.32
N VAL A 53 -1.40 6.31 -7.11
CA VAL A 53 -1.44 4.92 -6.63
C VAL A 53 -0.30 4.67 -5.65
N LEU A 54 0.89 5.22 -5.90
CA LEU A 54 2.02 5.15 -4.95
C LEU A 54 1.69 5.84 -3.62
N ASP A 55 1.07 7.02 -3.66
CA ASP A 55 0.62 7.73 -2.45
C ASP A 55 -0.40 6.89 -1.66
N ALA A 56 -1.40 6.33 -2.35
CA ALA A 56 -2.41 5.50 -1.71
C ALA A 56 -1.81 4.21 -1.12
N LEU A 57 -0.85 3.58 -1.80
CA LEU A 57 -0.10 2.44 -1.29
C LEU A 57 0.72 2.79 -0.05
N ALA A 58 1.41 3.94 -0.06
CA ALA A 58 2.19 4.40 1.09
C ALA A 58 1.30 4.60 2.32
N ARG A 59 0.10 5.18 2.15
CA ARG A 59 -0.89 5.35 3.22
C ARG A 59 -1.47 4.00 3.68
N ALA A 60 -1.89 3.14 2.76
CA ALA A 60 -2.45 1.83 3.06
C ALA A 60 -1.44 0.92 3.79
N LEU A 61 -0.15 1.12 3.52
CA LEU A 61 0.93 0.38 4.14
C LEU A 61 1.57 1.11 5.34
N LEU A 62 1.02 2.26 5.76
CA LEU A 62 1.54 3.07 6.87
C LEU A 62 3.06 3.24 6.80
N LEU A 63 3.56 3.54 5.59
CA LEU A 63 4.99 3.66 5.35
C LEU A 63 5.54 4.89 6.09
N ASP A 64 6.70 4.71 6.71
CA ASP A 64 7.43 5.85 7.26
C ASP A 64 7.99 6.74 6.13
N PRO A 65 8.46 7.98 6.44
CA PRO A 65 8.97 8.89 5.42
C PRO A 65 10.12 8.33 4.58
N SER A 66 10.98 7.48 5.15
CA SER A 66 12.10 6.84 4.45
C SER A 66 11.61 5.73 3.52
N GLU A 67 10.69 4.88 3.99
CA GLU A 67 10.06 3.83 3.18
C GLU A 67 9.28 4.41 2.01
N ARG A 68 8.55 5.52 2.25
CA ARG A 68 7.84 6.27 1.20
C ARG A 68 8.82 6.83 0.17
N ALA A 69 9.87 7.53 0.62
CA ALA A 69 10.87 8.08 -0.29
C ALA A 69 11.50 6.99 -1.16
N HIS A 70 11.77 5.82 -0.58
CA HIS A 70 12.29 4.67 -1.33
C HIS A 70 11.29 4.14 -2.37
N LEU A 71 10.00 4.03 -2.02
CA LEU A 71 8.94 3.59 -2.94
C LEU A 71 8.85 4.48 -4.20
N PHE A 72 8.86 5.81 -4.00
CA PHE A 72 8.80 6.77 -5.10
C PHE A 72 10.08 6.77 -5.94
N ALA A 73 11.25 6.63 -5.30
CA ALA A 73 12.53 6.51 -5.99
C ALA A 73 12.61 5.26 -6.88
N LEU A 74 12.13 4.10 -6.40
CA LEU A 74 12.06 2.86 -7.19
C LEU A 74 11.14 2.96 -8.41
N SER A 75 10.15 3.87 -8.36
CA SER A 75 9.15 4.03 -9.41
C SER A 75 9.46 5.21 -10.34
N GLU A 76 10.61 5.88 -10.16
CA GLU A 76 11.02 7.08 -10.89
C GLU A 76 9.94 8.18 -10.93
N ALA A 77 9.10 8.23 -9.88
CA ALA A 77 7.96 9.12 -9.79
C ALA A 77 8.20 10.21 -8.73
N PRO A 78 7.78 11.47 -8.97
CA PRO A 78 7.87 12.51 -7.96
C PRO A 78 6.89 12.23 -6.82
N ASP A 79 7.37 12.36 -5.57
CA ASP A 79 6.52 12.28 -4.38
C ASP A 79 5.68 13.56 -4.25
N PRO A 80 4.34 13.48 -4.25
CA PRO A 80 3.47 14.65 -4.10
C PRO A 80 3.43 15.21 -2.67
N ALA A 81 3.91 14.48 -1.66
CA ALA A 81 3.82 14.84 -0.24
C ALA A 81 5.06 14.38 0.57
N PRO A 82 6.27 14.84 0.21
CA PRO A 82 7.51 14.40 0.86
C PRO A 82 7.52 14.76 2.34
N GLY A 83 7.92 13.82 3.20
CA GLY A 83 8.05 14.05 4.65
C GLY A 83 6.75 14.04 5.44
N THR A 84 5.61 13.70 4.81
CA THR A 84 4.36 13.50 5.54
C THR A 84 4.42 12.18 6.29
N GLU A 85 4.41 12.22 7.61
CA GLU A 85 4.13 11.06 8.45
C GLU A 85 2.71 10.60 8.12
N CYS A 86 2.54 9.41 7.53
CA CYS A 86 1.20 8.86 7.31
C CYS A 86 0.58 8.54 8.68
N PRO A 87 -0.55 9.16 9.06
CA PRO A 87 -1.20 8.94 10.35
C PRO A 87 -1.82 7.54 10.46
#